data_AF-A0A527G5V2-F1
#
_entry.id   AF-A0A527G5V2-F1
#
_cell.length_a   1.000
_cell.length_b   1.000
_cell.length_c   1.000
_cell.angle_alpha   90.00
_cell.angle_beta   90.00
_cell.angle_gamma   90.00
#
_symmetry.space_group_name_H-M   'P 1'
#
loop_
_entity.id
_entity.type
_entity.pdbx_description
1 polymer ?
#
loop_
_entity_poly.entity_id
_entity_poly.type
_entity_poly.pdbx_seq_one_letter_code
_entity_poly.pdbx_strand_id
1 'polypeptide(L)'
;MKRALAPLLATLIAVFMASTARAEGPVTVVDNPAVLAALDAGGFGFADVLGVDGEDGLKTLYGEAPAYHAIVDIVASDVAALRAEMKDGGRPLHEVTDGNVGRIMDMRWLKTDAARFRLVGVVN
;
A
#
# COMPACT_ATOMS: atom_id res chain seq x y z
N MET A 1 13.89 -48.91 -8.43
CA MET A 1 13.80 -47.43 -8.33
C MET A 1 12.36 -46.89 -8.20
N LYS A 2 11.32 -47.55 -8.73
CA LYS A 2 9.92 -47.03 -8.68
C LYS A 2 9.21 -47.16 -7.31
N ARG A 3 9.67 -48.04 -6.43
CA ARG A 3 9.00 -48.36 -5.14
C ARG A 3 9.28 -47.35 -4.01
N ALA A 4 10.39 -46.61 -4.07
CA ALA A 4 10.73 -45.56 -3.10
C ALA A 4 10.12 -44.19 -3.43
N LEU A 5 9.64 -44.01 -4.67
CA LEU A 5 9.04 -42.75 -5.12
C LEU A 5 7.63 -42.56 -4.57
N ALA A 6 6.86 -43.65 -4.44
CA ALA A 6 5.50 -43.62 -3.91
C ALA A 6 5.40 -43.15 -2.45
N PRO A 7 6.21 -43.65 -1.49
CA PRO A 7 6.16 -43.14 -0.11
C PRO A 7 6.68 -41.70 -0.02
N LEU A 8 7.67 -41.32 -0.83
CA LEU A 8 8.20 -39.96 -0.85
C LEU A 8 7.12 -38.95 -1.31
N LEU A 9 6.40 -39.29 -2.38
CA LEU A 9 5.30 -38.46 -2.90
C LEU A 9 4.12 -38.38 -1.92
N ALA A 10 3.77 -39.48 -1.26
CA ALA A 10 2.73 -39.48 -0.22
C ALA A 10 3.11 -38.61 0.99
N THR A 11 4.39 -38.61 1.37
CA THR A 11 4.89 -37.77 2.47
C THR A 11 4.87 -36.29 2.08
N LEU A 12 5.27 -35.95 0.85
CA LEU A 12 5.18 -34.58 0.32
C LEU A 12 3.74 -34.07 0.31
N ILE A 13 2.77 -34.86 -0.17
CA ILE A 13 1.36 -34.49 -0.18
C ILE A 13 0.82 -34.31 1.26
N ALA A 14 1.20 -35.18 2.19
CA ALA A 14 0.81 -35.06 3.60
C ALA A 14 1.37 -33.80 4.27
N VAL A 15 2.61 -33.41 3.95
CA VAL A 15 3.23 -32.17 4.46
C VAL A 15 2.53 -30.92 3.89
N PHE A 16 2.15 -30.93 2.62
CA PHE A 16 1.38 -29.84 1.99
C PHE A 16 -0.07 -29.75 2.50
N MET A 17 -0.70 -30.87 2.86
CA MET A 17 -2.04 -30.90 3.46
C MET A 17 -2.02 -30.49 4.94
N ALA A 18 -0.94 -30.81 5.67
CA ALA A 18 -0.79 -30.44 7.09
C ALA A 18 -0.49 -28.95 7.31
N SER A 19 -0.07 -28.23 6.27
CA SER A 19 0.33 -26.83 6.33
C SER A 19 -0.79 -25.85 5.98
N THR A 20 -2.06 -26.28 6.02
CA THR A 20 -3.18 -25.34 6.12
C THR A 20 -3.16 -24.70 7.51
N ALA A 21 -2.32 -23.68 7.69
CA ALA A 21 -2.34 -22.80 8.84
C ALA A 21 -3.71 -22.09 8.86
N ARG A 22 -4.68 -22.75 9.50
CA ARG A 22 -6.00 -22.19 9.75
C ARG A 22 -5.90 -21.39 11.03
N ALA A 23 -6.14 -20.09 10.94
CA ALA A 23 -6.25 -19.27 12.14
C ALA A 23 -7.40 -19.80 13.02
N GLU A 24 -7.17 -19.94 14.33
CA GLU A 24 -8.20 -20.39 15.28
C GLU A 24 -9.38 -19.41 15.37
N GLY A 25 -9.17 -18.15 14.95
CA GLY A 25 -10.19 -17.11 14.85
C GLY A 25 -9.83 -16.08 13.77
N PRO A 26 -10.66 -15.03 13.58
CA PRO A 26 -10.37 -13.96 12.63
C PRO A 26 -9.01 -13.32 12.92
N VAL A 27 -8.18 -13.19 11.88
CA VAL A 27 -6.93 -12.42 11.97
C VAL A 27 -7.31 -10.95 11.84
N THR A 28 -7.25 -10.23 12.96
CA THR A 28 -7.65 -8.82 13.01
C THR A 28 -6.51 -7.85 12.71
N VAL A 29 -5.26 -8.31 12.82
CA VAL A 29 -4.07 -7.51 12.54
C VAL A 29 -2.98 -8.37 11.91
N VAL A 30 -2.40 -7.89 10.82
CA VAL A 30 -1.17 -8.44 10.23
C VAL A 30 -0.12 -7.34 10.15
N ASP A 31 1.02 -7.55 10.80
CA ASP A 31 2.16 -6.61 10.84
C ASP A 31 3.49 -7.24 10.38
N ASN A 32 3.53 -8.57 10.21
CA ASN A 32 4.73 -9.27 9.77
C ASN A 32 5.09 -8.88 8.32
N PRO A 33 6.29 -8.30 8.07
CA PRO A 33 6.67 -7.82 6.74
C PRO A 33 6.68 -8.89 5.64
N ALA A 34 7.02 -10.14 5.97
CA ALA A 34 7.03 -11.24 5.00
C ALA A 34 5.61 -11.63 4.60
N VAL A 35 4.67 -11.62 5.56
CA VAL A 35 3.26 -11.88 5.28
C VAL A 35 2.66 -10.74 4.47
N LEU A 36 2.94 -9.48 4.84
CA LEU A 36 2.49 -8.32 4.07
C LEU A 36 3.03 -8.33 2.64
N ALA A 37 4.31 -8.69 2.44
CA ALA A 37 4.88 -8.84 1.09
C ALA A 37 4.22 -9.99 0.29
N ALA A 38 3.86 -11.09 0.95
CA ALA A 38 3.14 -12.18 0.30
C ALA A 38 1.69 -11.81 -0.06
N LEU A 39 1.04 -10.98 0.75
CA LEU A 39 -0.28 -10.41 0.45
C LEU A 39 -0.20 -9.42 -0.71
N ASP A 40 0.77 -8.53 -0.70
CA ASP A 40 1.06 -7.58 -1.79
C ASP A 40 1.24 -8.35 -3.12
N ALA A 41 2.13 -9.36 -3.13
CA ALA A 41 2.33 -10.26 -4.27
C ALA A 41 1.11 -11.12 -4.64
N GLY A 42 0.14 -11.24 -3.73
CA GLY A 42 -1.11 -11.97 -3.92
C GLY A 42 -2.23 -11.13 -4.53
N GLY A 43 -1.95 -9.89 -4.95
CA GLY A 43 -2.94 -8.98 -5.53
C GLY A 43 -3.69 -8.13 -4.49
N PHE A 44 -3.18 -8.05 -3.26
CA PHE A 44 -3.69 -7.12 -2.24
C PHE A 44 -2.85 -5.84 -2.15
N GLY A 45 -1.94 -5.64 -3.12
CA GLY A 45 -1.18 -4.41 -3.28
C GLY A 45 -2.07 -3.22 -3.63
N PHE A 46 -1.56 -2.02 -3.35
CA PHE A 46 -2.35 -0.80 -3.57
C PHE A 46 -2.68 -0.58 -5.06
N ALA A 47 -1.75 -0.91 -5.97
CA ALA A 47 -1.97 -0.85 -7.40
C ALA A 47 -3.00 -1.90 -7.88
N ASP A 48 -2.91 -3.13 -7.36
CA ASP A 48 -3.87 -4.20 -7.66
C ASP A 48 -5.30 -3.84 -7.22
N VAL A 49 -5.45 -3.25 -6.04
CA VAL A 49 -6.75 -2.76 -5.52
C VAL A 49 -7.36 -1.69 -6.42
N LEU A 50 -6.52 -0.90 -7.09
CA LEU A 50 -6.94 0.12 -8.05
C LEU A 50 -7.06 -0.42 -9.49
N GLY A 51 -6.78 -1.70 -9.71
CA GLY A 51 -6.86 -2.35 -11.02
C GLY A 51 -5.78 -1.88 -12.01
N VAL A 52 -4.62 -1.46 -11.51
CA VAL A 52 -3.46 -1.07 -12.34
C VAL A 52 -2.44 -2.20 -12.31
N ASP A 53 -2.19 -2.78 -13.48
CA ASP A 53 -1.14 -3.77 -13.68
C ASP A 53 0.22 -3.09 -13.87
N GLY A 54 1.30 -3.74 -13.42
CA GLY A 54 2.66 -3.29 -13.73
C GLY A 54 3.31 -2.46 -12.61
N GLU A 55 3.99 -1.38 -12.97
CA GLU A 55 4.82 -0.61 -12.05
C GLU A 55 3.95 0.18 -11.04
N ASP A 56 4.14 -0.07 -9.75
CA ASP A 56 3.34 0.46 -8.64
C ASP A 56 3.71 1.90 -8.20
N GLY A 57 4.41 2.63 -9.07
CA GLY A 57 4.83 4.01 -8.83
C GLY A 57 3.66 4.98 -8.82
N LEU A 58 3.71 6.01 -7.96
CA LEU A 58 2.61 6.98 -7.83
C LEU A 58 2.34 7.76 -9.11
N LYS A 59 3.35 7.97 -9.96
CA LYS A 59 3.20 8.54 -11.30
C LYS A 59 2.33 7.66 -12.21
N THR A 60 2.57 6.35 -12.23
CA THR A 60 1.78 5.38 -13.00
C THR A 60 0.35 5.35 -12.47
N LEU A 61 0.18 5.23 -11.16
CA LEU A 61 -1.14 5.27 -10.53
C LEU A 61 -1.90 6.57 -10.85
N TYR A 62 -1.22 7.72 -10.83
CA TYR A 62 -1.85 8.99 -11.18
C TYR A 62 -2.28 9.05 -12.65
N GLY A 63 -1.50 8.45 -13.56
CA GLY A 63 -1.81 8.39 -14.98
C GLY A 63 -2.90 7.38 -15.34
N GLU A 64 -2.95 6.25 -14.64
CA GLU A 64 -3.68 5.07 -15.09
C GLU A 64 -4.87 4.68 -14.19
N ALA A 65 -4.88 5.03 -12.90
CA ALA A 65 -6.00 4.78 -12.00
C ALA A 65 -6.89 6.02 -11.84
N PRO A 66 -8.10 6.07 -12.43
CA PRO A 66 -9.00 7.23 -12.30
C PRO A 66 -9.36 7.55 -10.85
N ALA A 67 -9.54 6.53 -10.02
CA ALA A 67 -9.84 6.71 -8.59
C ALA A 67 -8.67 7.37 -7.85
N TYR A 68 -7.43 6.94 -8.10
CA TYR A 68 -6.25 7.54 -7.49
C TYR A 68 -6.04 8.98 -7.97
N HIS A 69 -6.18 9.23 -9.28
CA HIS A 69 -6.14 10.57 -9.84
C HIS A 69 -7.13 11.52 -9.15
N ALA A 70 -8.40 11.10 -9.02
CA ALA A 70 -9.43 11.89 -8.36
C ALA A 70 -9.08 12.19 -6.90
N ILE A 71 -8.61 11.18 -6.15
CA ILE A 71 -8.18 11.37 -4.75
C ILE A 71 -7.06 12.41 -4.67
N VAL A 72 -6.03 12.28 -5.51
CA VAL A 72 -4.88 13.19 -5.48
C VAL A 72 -5.30 14.62 -5.82
N ASP A 73 -6.19 14.81 -6.79
CA ASP A 73 -6.65 16.14 -7.19
C ASP A 73 -7.56 16.80 -6.14
N ILE A 74 -8.44 16.03 -5.51
CA ILE A 74 -9.26 16.51 -4.38
C ILE A 74 -8.35 16.95 -3.23
N VAL A 75 -7.42 16.09 -2.80
CA VAL A 75 -6.50 16.42 -1.71
C VAL A 75 -5.65 17.63 -2.07
N ALA A 76 -5.16 17.73 -3.32
CA ALA A 76 -4.38 18.88 -3.75
C ALA A 76 -5.18 20.19 -3.71
N SER A 77 -6.45 20.14 -4.14
CA SER A 77 -7.37 21.27 -4.06
C SER A 77 -7.61 21.70 -2.62
N ASP A 78 -7.91 20.76 -1.73
CA ASP A 78 -8.20 21.02 -0.31
C ASP A 78 -6.98 21.60 0.41
N VAL A 79 -5.80 21.05 0.14
CA VAL A 79 -4.51 21.53 0.64
C VAL A 79 -4.23 22.97 0.17
N ALA A 80 -4.52 23.29 -1.09
CA ALA A 80 -4.34 24.63 -1.63
C ALA A 80 -5.33 25.63 -1.00
N ALA A 81 -6.60 25.24 -0.84
CA ALA A 81 -7.62 26.03 -0.18
C ALA A 81 -7.25 26.32 1.29
N LEU A 82 -6.83 25.30 2.03
CA LEU A 82 -6.36 25.43 3.41
C LEU A 82 -5.16 26.39 3.51
N ARG A 83 -4.20 26.30 2.58
CA ARG A 83 -3.06 27.23 2.57
C ARG A 83 -3.51 28.68 2.38
N ALA A 84 -4.47 28.92 1.49
CA ALA A 84 -5.01 30.26 1.26
C ALA A 84 -5.73 30.79 2.51
N GLU A 85 -6.64 30.01 3.09
CA GLU A 85 -7.37 30.38 4.31
C GLU A 85 -6.42 30.70 5.47
N MET A 86 -5.42 29.85 5.69
CA MET A 86 -4.44 30.03 6.77
C MET A 86 -3.56 31.27 6.56
N LYS A 87 -3.23 31.59 5.31
CA LYS A 87 -2.52 32.83 4.96
C LYS A 87 -3.38 34.06 5.26
N ASP A 88 -4.65 34.04 4.88
CA ASP A 88 -5.59 35.14 5.13
C ASP A 88 -5.84 35.34 6.63
N GLY A 89 -5.81 34.25 7.41
CA GLY A 89 -5.86 34.26 8.87
C GLY A 89 -4.54 34.62 9.57
N GLY A 90 -3.49 35.04 8.85
CA GLY A 90 -2.20 35.46 9.42
C GLY A 90 -1.31 34.32 9.95
N ARG A 91 -1.59 33.07 9.57
CA ARG A 91 -0.85 31.86 9.98
C ARG A 91 -0.37 31.05 8.77
N PRO A 92 0.54 31.59 7.93
CA PRO A 92 0.91 30.94 6.67
C PRO A 92 1.47 29.52 6.92
N LEU A 93 1.03 28.57 6.08
CA LEU A 93 1.58 27.22 6.04
C LEU A 93 2.73 27.14 5.02
N HIS A 94 3.75 26.36 5.35
CA HIS A 94 4.96 26.15 4.56
C HIS A 94 5.20 24.66 4.33
N GLU A 95 5.86 24.27 3.24
CA GLU A 95 6.19 22.86 2.98
C GLU A 95 7.29 22.32 3.91
N VAL A 96 8.25 23.18 4.27
CA VAL A 96 9.39 22.83 5.13
C VAL A 96 9.59 23.93 6.17
N THR A 97 9.66 23.54 7.45
CA THR A 97 10.05 24.42 8.55
C THR A 97 10.97 23.64 9.51
N ASP A 98 11.99 24.30 10.06
CA ASP A 98 12.93 23.69 11.03
C ASP A 98 12.25 23.27 12.34
N GLY A 99 11.06 23.83 12.64
CA GLY A 99 10.32 23.61 13.88
C GLY A 99 9.08 22.72 13.78
N ASN A 100 8.80 22.12 12.62
CA ASN A 100 7.58 21.33 12.32
C ASN A 100 6.22 22.04 12.48
N VAL A 101 6.18 23.32 12.88
CA VAL A 101 4.96 24.12 12.96
C VAL A 101 4.60 24.64 11.57
N GLY A 102 3.31 24.61 11.23
CA GLY A 102 2.79 25.15 9.98
C GLY A 102 3.14 24.33 8.74
N ARG A 103 3.44 23.03 8.88
CA ARG A 103 3.79 22.18 7.74
C ARG A 103 2.56 21.74 6.96
N ILE A 104 2.69 21.72 5.63
CA ILE A 104 1.73 21.11 4.73
C ILE A 104 2.45 20.13 3.80
N MET A 105 1.76 19.06 3.39
CA MET A 105 2.32 18.07 2.49
C MET A 105 2.66 18.69 1.14
N ASP A 106 3.84 18.38 0.61
CA ASP A 106 4.17 18.66 -0.78
C ASP A 106 3.45 17.66 -1.69
N MET A 107 2.44 18.15 -2.41
CA MET A 107 1.57 17.33 -3.26
C MET A 107 2.32 16.65 -4.42
N ARG A 108 3.53 17.09 -4.76
CA ARG A 108 4.36 16.43 -5.80
C ARG A 108 4.73 15.00 -5.40
N TRP A 109 4.79 14.70 -4.10
CA TRP A 109 5.02 13.35 -3.62
C TRP A 109 3.96 12.36 -4.11
N LEU A 110 2.71 12.79 -4.32
CA LEU A 110 1.63 11.91 -4.79
C LEU A 110 1.62 11.70 -6.31
N LYS A 111 2.55 12.31 -7.05
CA LYS A 111 2.63 12.22 -8.53
C LYS A 111 4.02 11.81 -9.02
N THR A 112 4.93 11.48 -8.10
CA THR A 112 6.33 11.16 -8.42
C THR A 112 6.51 9.67 -8.72
N ASP A 113 7.53 9.34 -9.52
CA ASP A 113 7.98 7.95 -9.75
C ASP A 113 8.96 7.47 -8.66
N ALA A 114 9.52 8.38 -7.86
CA ALA A 114 10.43 8.07 -6.76
C ALA A 114 9.74 7.52 -5.50
N ALA A 115 8.40 7.42 -5.49
CA ALA A 115 7.62 6.99 -4.35
C ALA A 115 6.55 5.97 -4.76
N ARG A 116 6.14 5.16 -3.79
CA ARG A 116 5.03 4.20 -3.88
C ARG A 116 4.37 4.00 -2.52
N PHE A 117 3.09 3.64 -2.52
CA PHE A 117 2.43 3.14 -1.33
C PHE A 117 2.71 1.65 -1.16
N ARG A 118 3.07 1.24 0.06
CA ARG A 118 3.29 -0.17 0.39
C ARG A 118 2.24 -0.63 1.38
N LEU A 119 1.88 -1.91 1.31
CA LEU A 119 1.08 -2.53 2.35
C LEU A 119 1.90 -2.61 3.64
N VAL A 120 1.54 -1.79 4.64
CA VAL A 120 2.24 -1.68 5.94
C VAL A 120 1.45 -2.31 7.10
N GLY A 121 0.23 -2.75 6.84
CA GLY A 121 -0.61 -3.45 7.80
C GLY A 121 -2.00 -3.71 7.22
N VAL A 122 -2.64 -4.78 7.67
CA VAL A 122 -4.03 -5.11 7.32
C VAL A 122 -4.83 -5.24 8.60
N VAL A 123 -5.96 -4.53 8.66
CA VAL A 123 -6.98 -4.66 9.71
C VAL A 123 -8.29 -4.97 9.01
N ASN A 124 -8.94 -6.08 9.38
CA ASN A 124 -10.18 -6.57 8.79
C ASN A 124 -11.20 -6.86 9.89
#